data_AF-A0A4Q9VW46-F1
#
_entry.id   AF-A0A4Q9VW46-F1
#
_cell.length_a   1.000
_cell.length_b   1.000
_cell.length_c   1.000
_cell.angle_alpha   90.00
_cell.angle_beta   90.00
_cell.angle_gamma   90.00
#
_symmetry.space_group_name_H-M   'P 1'
#
loop_
_entity.id
_entity.type
_entity.pdbx_description
1 polymer ?
#
loop_
_entity_poly.entity_id
_entity_poly.type
_entity_poly.pdbx_seq_one_letter_code
_entity_poly.pdbx_strand_id
1 'polypeptide(L)'
;MRSSDDHPHRLDAAPGRAAPLRDAEPPRSAIATDRARRPSGGESAPTSARRHSPAALTAFARSLPIAVGAPDDRVPAVAEILVEGDLLGHTTHGLQLLAAHFGEIERGAMRVEGEPTVLGGSGRADRPTGRSAAVFLEIFDPAAFGGLDAFRRETGWLAEAARAVPARPGGSSLRMPGEAALRRRRDQMRDGIALHPGILPGLTPWAERFAVALPGAVGAAD
;
A
#
# COMPACT_ATOMS: atom_id res chain seq x y z
N MET A 1 68.66 -6.56 -24.89
CA MET A 1 69.17 -7.40 -25.99
C MET A 1 68.33 -8.66 -26.04
N ARG A 2 67.44 -8.78 -27.05
CA ARG A 2 66.78 -10.01 -27.61
C ARG A 2 66.06 -10.94 -26.58
N SER A 3 64.95 -11.63 -26.83
CA SER A 3 64.23 -12.03 -28.04
C SER A 3 62.93 -12.73 -27.60
N SER A 4 61.89 -12.60 -28.43
CA SER A 4 60.96 -13.67 -28.88
C SER A 4 60.05 -14.33 -27.83
N ASP A 5 58.73 -14.11 -27.84
CA ASP A 5 57.73 -14.51 -28.85
C ASP A 5 57.77 -16.00 -29.24
N ASP A 6 56.60 -16.64 -29.10
CA ASP A 6 55.80 -17.34 -30.14
C ASP A 6 55.26 -18.72 -29.70
N HIS A 7 53.97 -18.83 -29.38
CA HIS A 7 52.84 -19.31 -30.24
C HIS A 7 52.64 -20.85 -30.18
N PRO A 8 51.52 -21.43 -30.66
CA PRO A 8 50.09 -21.13 -30.45
C PRO A 8 49.24 -22.42 -30.26
N HIS A 9 47.95 -22.32 -29.91
CA HIS A 9 46.93 -23.23 -30.46
C HIS A 9 45.59 -22.51 -30.65
N ARG A 10 45.26 -22.28 -31.93
CA ARG A 10 43.95 -21.86 -32.43
C ARG A 10 42.89 -22.95 -32.18
N LEU A 11 41.66 -22.51 -31.91
CA LEU A 11 40.47 -23.21 -32.40
C LEU A 11 39.66 -22.21 -33.22
N ASP A 12 39.60 -22.49 -34.53
CA ASP A 12 38.70 -21.87 -35.49
C ASP A 12 37.25 -22.25 -35.17
N ALA A 13 36.35 -21.27 -35.14
CA ALA A 13 34.91 -21.49 -35.27
C ALA A 13 34.33 -20.45 -36.23
N ALA A 14 33.83 -20.94 -37.37
CA ALA A 14 33.20 -20.15 -38.42
C ALA A 14 31.88 -19.49 -37.95
N PRO A 15 31.46 -18.36 -38.56
CA PRO A 15 30.18 -17.74 -38.25
C PRO A 15 29.03 -18.53 -38.92
N GLY A 16 28.29 -19.29 -38.14
CA GLY A 16 26.99 -19.84 -38.55
C GLY A 16 25.96 -18.72 -38.63
N ARG A 17 25.43 -18.48 -39.83
CA ARG A 17 24.27 -17.60 -40.08
C ARG A 17 23.08 -18.01 -39.21
N ALA A 18 22.59 -17.10 -38.38
CA ALA A 18 21.29 -17.24 -37.72
C ALA A 18 20.18 -17.29 -38.79
N ALA A 19 19.35 -18.33 -38.74
CA ALA A 19 18.15 -18.43 -39.56
C ALA A 19 17.12 -17.36 -39.15
N PRO A 20 16.29 -16.84 -40.07
CA PRO A 20 15.28 -15.85 -39.73
C PRO A 20 14.23 -16.45 -38.80
N LEU A 21 13.87 -15.68 -37.76
CA LEU A 21 12.80 -15.97 -36.83
C LEU A 21 11.50 -16.11 -37.62
N ARG A 22 11.04 -17.34 -37.83
CA ARG A 22 9.72 -17.60 -38.42
C ARG A 22 8.65 -17.11 -37.44
N ASP A 23 7.61 -16.49 -37.99
CA ASP A 23 6.39 -16.08 -37.29
C ASP A 23 5.76 -17.27 -36.54
N ALA A 24 6.16 -17.44 -35.28
CA ALA A 24 5.55 -18.41 -34.39
C ALA A 24 4.34 -17.74 -33.72
N GLU A 25 3.15 -18.01 -34.26
CA GLU A 25 1.89 -17.68 -33.60
C GLU A 25 1.86 -18.36 -32.22
N PRO A 26 1.64 -17.64 -31.11
CA PRO A 26 1.70 -18.24 -29.78
C PRO A 26 0.53 -19.22 -29.58
N PRO A 27 0.75 -20.36 -28.89
CA PRO A 27 -0.31 -21.33 -28.65
C PRO A 27 -1.42 -20.70 -27.79
N ARG A 28 -2.64 -20.66 -28.33
CA ARG A 28 -3.86 -20.34 -27.58
C ARG A 28 -4.15 -21.45 -26.57
N SER A 29 -3.54 -21.38 -25.39
CA SER A 29 -4.06 -22.11 -24.23
C SER A 29 -5.28 -21.36 -23.70
N ALA A 30 -6.45 -21.96 -23.91
CA ALA A 30 -7.68 -21.51 -23.29
C ALA A 30 -7.54 -21.67 -21.78
N ILE A 31 -7.28 -20.56 -21.07
CA ILE A 31 -7.53 -20.50 -19.64
C ILE A 31 -9.04 -20.58 -19.48
N ALA A 32 -9.55 -21.80 -19.26
CA ALA A 32 -10.90 -22.00 -18.78
C ALA A 32 -10.99 -21.38 -17.39
N THR A 33 -11.38 -20.11 -17.32
CA THR A 33 -11.79 -19.51 -16.06
C THR A 33 -13.14 -20.13 -15.70
N ASP A 34 -13.12 -21.17 -14.87
CA ASP A 34 -14.28 -21.57 -14.10
C ASP A 34 -14.66 -20.39 -13.19
N ARG A 35 -15.48 -19.48 -13.74
CA ARG A 35 -16.13 -18.40 -13.02
C ARG A 35 -17.35 -19.00 -12.31
N ALA A 36 -17.09 -19.92 -11.39
CA ALA A 36 -18.00 -20.18 -10.30
C ALA A 36 -18.18 -18.85 -9.55
N ARG A 37 -19.33 -18.23 -9.79
CA ARG A 37 -19.82 -17.01 -9.16
C ARG A 37 -19.72 -17.21 -7.64
N ARG A 38 -18.65 -16.71 -7.02
CA ARG A 38 -18.65 -16.53 -5.57
C ARG A 38 -19.87 -15.67 -5.24
N PRO A 39 -20.74 -16.10 -4.31
CA PRO A 39 -21.83 -15.24 -3.88
C PRO A 39 -21.19 -13.93 -3.42
N SER A 40 -21.61 -12.84 -4.06
CA SER A 40 -21.39 -11.49 -3.55
C SER A 40 -21.94 -11.51 -2.13
N GLY A 41 -21.05 -11.59 -1.14
CA GLY A 41 -21.42 -11.36 0.25
C GLY A 41 -22.19 -10.05 0.26
N GLY A 42 -23.46 -10.11 0.63
CA GLY A 42 -24.26 -8.92 0.78
C GLY A 42 -23.52 -8.01 1.75
N GLU A 43 -23.03 -6.89 1.26
CA GLU A 43 -22.92 -5.70 2.09
C GLU A 43 -24.34 -5.46 2.60
N SER A 44 -24.60 -5.89 3.84
CA SER A 44 -25.71 -5.32 4.61
C SER A 44 -25.61 -3.82 4.44
N ALA A 45 -26.73 -3.20 4.06
CA ALA A 45 -26.85 -1.75 3.99
C ALA A 45 -26.19 -1.14 5.25
N PRO A 46 -25.35 -0.11 5.11
CA PRO A 46 -24.73 0.48 6.28
C PRO A 46 -25.85 0.99 7.19
N THR A 47 -25.99 0.37 8.37
CA THR A 47 -26.46 1.07 9.56
C THR A 47 -25.71 2.39 9.56
N SER A 48 -26.42 3.52 9.71
CA SER A 48 -25.85 4.87 9.65
C SER A 48 -24.65 5.00 10.57
N ALA A 49 -23.47 4.65 10.04
CA ALA A 49 -22.25 4.54 10.81
C ALA A 49 -21.92 5.96 11.24
N ARG A 50 -21.75 6.16 12.56
CA ARG A 50 -21.31 7.44 13.09
C ARG A 50 -20.05 7.85 12.34
N ARG A 51 -20.10 9.03 11.71
CA ARG A 51 -18.98 9.57 10.95
C ARG A 51 -18.12 10.41 11.88
N HIS A 52 -16.83 10.42 11.62
CA HIS A 52 -15.87 11.18 12.40
C HIS A 52 -15.07 12.11 11.49
N SER A 53 -14.73 13.30 11.98
CA SER A 53 -13.90 14.23 11.21
C SER A 53 -12.51 13.63 11.00
N PRO A 54 -11.94 13.67 9.78
CA PRO A 54 -10.56 13.24 9.54
C PRO A 54 -9.56 13.96 10.45
N ALA A 55 -9.77 15.25 10.71
CA ALA A 55 -8.92 16.03 11.61
C ALA A 55 -9.02 15.56 13.06
N ALA A 56 -10.23 15.27 13.55
CA ALA A 56 -10.44 14.76 14.91
C ALA A 56 -9.82 13.36 15.08
N LEU A 57 -9.97 12.48 14.08
CA LEU A 57 -9.34 11.17 14.08
C LEU A 57 -7.82 11.24 14.02
N THR A 58 -7.27 12.17 13.24
CA THR A 58 -5.82 12.40 13.18
C THR A 58 -5.29 12.89 14.53
N ALA A 59 -5.96 13.86 15.16
CA ALA A 59 -5.58 14.35 16.48
C ALA A 59 -5.62 13.24 17.55
N PHE A 60 -6.69 12.44 17.57
CA PHE A 60 -6.80 11.27 18.42
C PHE A 60 -5.68 10.26 18.17
N ALA A 61 -5.43 9.90 16.91
CA ALA A 61 -4.39 8.94 16.53
C ALA A 61 -2.97 9.44 16.85
N ARG A 62 -2.74 10.76 16.91
CA ARG A 62 -1.47 11.35 17.37
C ARG A 62 -1.32 11.27 18.89
N SER A 63 -2.40 11.47 19.64
CA SER A 63 -2.33 11.52 21.10
C SER A 63 -1.97 10.17 21.76
N LEU A 64 -2.34 9.04 21.15
CA LEU A 64 -2.09 7.72 21.73
C LEU A 64 -0.60 7.32 21.69
N PRO A 65 0.14 7.42 20.57
CA PRO A 65 1.59 7.16 20.55
C PRO A 65 2.41 8.08 21.46
N ILE A 66 2.04 9.35 21.57
CA ILE A 66 2.72 10.30 22.47
C ILE A 66 2.61 9.81 23.93
N ALA A 67 1.44 9.31 24.32
CA ALA A 67 1.22 8.80 25.68
C ALA A 67 2.05 7.56 26.04
N VAL A 68 2.58 6.84 25.04
CA VAL A 68 3.51 5.70 25.24
C VAL A 68 4.98 6.07 25.02
N GLY A 69 5.29 7.36 24.83
CA GLY A 69 6.65 7.87 24.68
C GLY A 69 7.19 7.85 23.24
N ALA A 70 6.32 7.79 22.22
CA ALA A 70 6.77 7.90 20.83
C ALA A 70 7.36 9.29 20.53
N PRO A 71 8.47 9.39 19.79
CA PRO A 71 9.05 10.68 19.45
C PRO A 71 8.12 11.53 18.57
N ASP A 72 7.95 12.80 18.95
CA ASP A 72 6.99 13.74 18.34
C ASP A 72 7.18 13.94 16.84
N ASP A 73 8.40 13.80 16.32
CA ASP A 73 8.73 13.97 14.90
C ASP A 73 8.14 12.87 14.00
N ARG A 74 7.84 11.69 14.56
CA ARG A 74 7.33 10.51 13.82
C ARG A 74 5.84 10.29 13.97
N VAL A 75 5.28 10.73 15.09
CA VAL A 75 3.86 10.58 15.41
C VAL A 75 2.94 11.12 14.30
N PRO A 76 3.22 12.29 13.67
CA PRO A 76 2.42 12.78 12.55
C PRO A 76 2.32 11.78 11.41
N ALA A 77 3.45 11.20 10.97
CA ALA A 77 3.48 10.26 9.86
C ALA A 77 2.67 8.97 10.17
N VAL A 78 2.80 8.42 11.38
CA VAL A 78 2.06 7.22 11.79
C VAL A 78 0.55 7.50 11.81
N ALA A 79 0.13 8.59 12.45
CA ALA A 79 -1.28 8.94 12.56
C ALA A 79 -1.92 9.22 11.18
N GLU A 80 -1.23 9.98 10.33
CA GLU A 80 -1.70 10.33 8.99
C GLU A 80 -1.84 9.09 8.10
N ILE A 81 -0.87 8.18 8.10
CA ILE A 81 -0.94 6.95 7.29
C ILE A 81 -2.11 6.06 7.72
N LEU A 82 -2.37 5.94 9.03
CA LEU A 82 -3.47 5.11 9.53
C LEU A 82 -4.84 5.72 9.19
N VAL A 83 -5.01 7.03 9.38
CA VAL A 83 -6.26 7.73 9.01
C VAL A 83 -6.45 7.72 7.48
N GLU A 84 -5.37 7.84 6.71
CA GLU A 84 -5.38 7.70 5.25
C GLU A 84 -5.82 6.29 4.83
N GLY A 85 -5.39 5.24 5.55
CA GLY A 85 -5.88 3.89 5.37
C GLY A 85 -7.40 3.80 5.48
N ASP A 86 -7.99 4.38 6.52
CA ASP A 86 -9.45 4.44 6.69
C ASP A 86 -10.14 5.29 5.62
N LEU A 87 -9.55 6.44 5.24
CA LEU A 87 -10.05 7.29 4.14
C LEU A 87 -10.14 6.55 2.81
N LEU A 88 -9.14 5.71 2.50
CA LEU A 88 -9.09 4.90 1.29
C LEU A 88 -10.05 3.68 1.36
N GLY A 89 -10.51 3.33 2.56
CA GLY A 89 -11.35 2.15 2.84
C GLY A 89 -10.56 0.87 3.10
N HIS A 90 -9.29 1.01 3.50
CA HIS A 90 -8.41 -0.07 3.92
C HIS A 90 -8.40 -0.19 5.46
N THR A 91 -9.58 -0.37 6.05
CA THR A 91 -9.83 -0.36 7.50
C THR A 91 -8.89 -1.26 8.31
N THR A 92 -8.54 -2.44 7.79
CA THR A 92 -7.62 -3.36 8.48
C THR A 92 -6.18 -2.83 8.59
N HIS A 93 -5.84 -1.83 7.79
CA HIS A 93 -4.56 -1.13 7.76
C HIS A 93 -4.67 0.32 8.25
N GLY A 94 -5.85 0.73 8.72
CA GLY A 94 -6.09 2.03 9.32
C GLY A 94 -5.97 1.99 10.84
N LEU A 95 -6.78 2.77 11.53
CA LEU A 95 -6.76 2.91 13.00
C LEU A 95 -6.92 1.57 13.74
N GLN A 96 -7.51 0.55 13.10
CA GLN A 96 -7.61 -0.80 13.66
C GLN A 96 -6.23 -1.39 14.07
N LEU A 97 -5.14 -0.98 13.40
CA LEU A 97 -3.79 -1.47 13.72
C LEU A 97 -3.26 -0.97 15.07
N LEU A 98 -3.72 0.18 15.58
CA LEU A 98 -3.17 0.79 16.80
C LEU A 98 -3.30 -0.13 18.01
N ALA A 99 -4.44 -0.79 18.20
CA ALA A 99 -4.63 -1.71 19.31
C ALA A 99 -3.62 -2.87 19.28
N ALA A 100 -3.33 -3.40 18.08
CA ALA A 100 -2.33 -4.44 17.92
C ALA A 100 -0.91 -3.90 18.17
N HIS A 101 -0.59 -2.70 17.68
CA HIS A 101 0.71 -2.06 17.92
C HIS A 101 0.97 -1.84 19.42
N PHE A 102 0.01 -1.31 20.17
CA PHE A 102 0.16 -1.16 21.61
C PHE A 102 0.35 -2.51 22.32
N GLY A 103 -0.40 -3.55 21.93
CA GLY A 103 -0.19 -4.90 22.46
C GLY A 103 1.21 -5.47 22.18
N GLU A 104 1.81 -5.17 21.03
CA GLU A 104 3.21 -5.56 20.75
C GLU A 104 4.23 -4.73 21.53
N ILE A 105 3.97 -3.42 21.70
CA ILE A 105 4.79 -2.53 22.51
C ILE A 105 4.86 -3.03 23.96
N GLU A 106 3.71 -3.38 24.55
CA GLU A 106 3.64 -3.87 25.92
C GLU A 106 4.40 -5.17 26.15
N ARG A 107 4.36 -6.09 25.17
CA ARG A 107 5.07 -7.37 25.26
C ARG A 107 6.54 -7.24 24.87
N GLY A 108 7.03 -6.03 24.60
CA GLY A 108 8.41 -5.75 24.21
C GLY A 108 8.78 -6.25 22.81
N ALA A 109 7.78 -6.63 21.99
CA ALA A 109 7.98 -7.13 20.62
C ALA A 109 8.08 -6.01 19.58
N MET A 110 7.65 -4.80 19.94
CA MET A 110 7.78 -3.59 19.14
C MET A 110 8.41 -2.48 19.98
N ARG A 111 9.42 -1.83 19.42
CA ARG A 111 10.04 -0.66 20.07
C ARG A 111 9.23 0.58 19.74
N VAL A 112 9.05 1.43 20.75
CA VAL A 112 8.45 2.77 20.58
C VAL A 112 9.43 3.73 19.89
N GLU A 113 10.72 3.52 20.13
CA GLU A 113 11.83 4.32 19.59
C GLU A 113 12.80 3.47 18.74
N GLY A 114 13.39 4.09 17.71
CA GLY A 114 14.50 3.49 16.96
C GLY A 114 14.75 4.14 15.61
N GLU A 115 16.00 4.25 15.18
CA GLU A 115 16.38 4.85 13.89
C GLU A 115 16.46 3.79 12.78
N PRO A 116 16.08 4.13 11.53
CA PRO A 116 16.36 3.26 10.40
C PRO A 116 17.88 3.13 10.22
N THR A 117 18.36 1.90 10.05
CA THR A 117 19.78 1.64 9.75
C THR A 117 19.94 1.40 8.26
N VAL A 118 20.79 2.20 7.60
CA VAL A 118 20.96 2.21 6.13
C VAL A 118 21.52 0.88 5.58
N LEU A 119 22.32 0.18 6.39
CA LEU A 119 22.86 -1.14 6.08
C LEU A 119 22.59 -2.03 7.29
N GLY A 120 21.35 -2.50 7.42
CA GLY A 120 20.90 -3.26 8.60
C GLY A 120 21.73 -4.52 8.91
N GLY A 121 22.64 -4.92 8.01
CA GLY A 121 23.67 -5.96 8.23
C GLY A 121 23.11 -7.34 8.51
N SER A 122 21.79 -7.47 8.43
CA SER A 122 21.01 -8.64 8.76
C SER A 122 20.06 -8.92 7.61
N GLY A 123 20.05 -10.16 7.16
CA GLY A 123 19.27 -10.63 6.02
C GLY A 123 18.61 -11.97 6.32
N ARG A 124 18.23 -12.70 5.26
CA ARG A 124 17.58 -14.01 5.41
C ARG A 124 18.48 -15.08 6.05
N ALA A 125 19.80 -14.85 6.09
CA ALA A 125 20.76 -15.72 6.76
C ALA A 125 20.70 -15.59 8.29
N ASP A 126 20.21 -14.46 8.80
CA ASP A 126 20.12 -14.17 10.22
C ASP A 126 18.75 -14.55 10.75
N ARG A 127 18.68 -15.12 11.95
CA ARG A 127 17.41 -15.43 12.61
C ARG A 127 16.87 -14.15 13.26
N PRO A 128 15.76 -13.56 12.77
CA PRO A 128 15.25 -12.33 13.38
C PRO A 128 14.70 -12.62 14.77
N THR A 129 15.01 -11.77 15.75
CA THR A 129 14.31 -11.72 17.03
C THR A 129 13.20 -10.66 16.95
N GLY A 130 11.95 -11.08 16.77
CA GLY A 130 10.79 -10.19 16.66
C GLY A 130 10.12 -10.22 15.28
N ARG A 131 9.14 -9.34 15.05
CA ARG A 131 8.53 -9.17 13.72
C ARG A 131 9.44 -8.35 12.82
N SER A 132 9.69 -8.86 11.62
CA SER A 132 10.31 -8.10 10.53
C SER A 132 9.24 -7.71 9.51
N ALA A 133 9.23 -6.44 9.13
CA ALA A 133 8.44 -5.90 8.04
C ALA A 133 9.39 -5.34 6.97
N ALA A 134 10.21 -6.21 6.37
CA ALA A 134 11.12 -5.83 5.32
C ALA A 134 10.34 -5.30 4.10
N VAL A 135 10.65 -4.08 3.67
CA VAL A 135 10.07 -3.44 2.49
C VAL A 135 11.13 -3.28 1.40
N PHE A 136 10.73 -3.39 0.14
CA PHE A 136 11.54 -3.05 -1.02
C PHE A 136 10.94 -1.81 -1.69
N LEU A 137 11.79 -0.82 -1.97
CA LEU A 137 11.39 0.43 -2.61
C LEU A 137 12.21 0.61 -3.88
N GLU A 138 11.52 0.88 -4.98
CA GLU A 138 12.12 1.21 -6.27
C GLU A 138 11.51 2.53 -6.76
N ILE A 139 12.37 3.46 -7.18
CA ILE A 139 11.98 4.81 -7.57
C ILE A 139 12.51 5.07 -8.98
N PHE A 140 11.59 5.34 -9.91
CA PHE A 140 11.91 5.74 -11.28
C PHE A 140 11.68 7.24 -11.43
N ASP A 141 12.68 7.99 -11.89
CA ASP A 141 12.54 9.39 -12.26
C ASP A 141 12.19 9.51 -13.76
N PRO A 142 10.94 9.90 -14.13
CA PRO A 142 10.57 10.04 -15.54
C PRO A 142 11.44 11.05 -16.30
N ALA A 143 12.02 12.05 -15.63
CA ALA A 143 12.90 13.04 -16.24
C ALA A 143 14.22 12.42 -16.75
N ALA A 144 14.67 11.32 -16.15
CA ALA A 144 15.82 10.55 -16.64
C ALA A 144 15.51 9.70 -17.89
N PHE A 145 14.24 9.65 -18.32
CA PHE A 145 13.78 8.94 -19.52
C PHE A 145 13.22 9.93 -20.56
N GLY A 146 11.95 9.77 -20.93
CA GLY A 146 11.26 10.60 -21.92
C GLY A 146 10.68 11.91 -21.37
N GLY A 147 10.90 12.23 -20.08
CA GLY A 147 10.34 13.41 -19.44
C GLY A 147 8.95 13.17 -18.84
N LEU A 148 8.61 13.98 -17.83
CA LEU A 148 7.36 13.88 -17.08
C LEU A 148 6.12 14.13 -17.96
N ASP A 149 6.20 15.05 -18.92
CA ASP A 149 5.07 15.38 -19.80
C ASP A 149 4.74 14.25 -20.77
N ALA A 150 5.76 13.62 -21.35
CA ALA A 150 5.55 12.45 -22.21
C ALA A 150 4.98 11.28 -21.39
N PHE A 151 5.51 11.02 -20.20
CA PHE A 151 4.99 10.00 -19.30
C PHE A 151 3.51 10.23 -18.94
N ARG A 152 3.15 11.47 -18.57
CA ARG A 152 1.76 11.85 -18.25
C ARG A 152 0.83 11.70 -19.44
N ARG A 153 1.28 12.08 -20.64
CA ARG A 153 0.49 11.93 -21.88
C ARG A 153 0.16 10.47 -22.14
N GLU A 154 1.18 9.60 -22.17
CA GLU A 154 1.00 8.18 -22.51
C GLU A 154 0.18 7.44 -21.44
N THR A 155 0.48 7.66 -20.16
CA THR A 155 -0.28 7.04 -19.07
C THR A 155 -1.70 7.60 -18.95
N GLY A 156 -1.90 8.88 -19.25
CA GLY A 156 -3.21 9.53 -19.31
C GLY A 156 -4.07 8.96 -20.42
N TRP A 157 -3.53 8.79 -21.63
CA TRP A 157 -4.24 8.15 -22.74
C TRP A 157 -4.67 6.72 -22.37
N LEU A 158 -3.79 5.93 -21.77
CA LEU A 158 -4.11 4.57 -21.33
C LEU A 158 -5.28 4.57 -20.33
N ALA A 159 -5.28 5.49 -19.36
CA ALA A 159 -6.35 5.61 -18.38
C ALA A 159 -7.69 5.99 -19.03
N GLU A 160 -7.69 6.92 -19.98
CA GLU A 160 -8.90 7.31 -20.72
C GLU A 160 -9.43 6.18 -21.61
N ALA A 161 -8.54 5.50 -22.35
CA ALA A 161 -8.91 4.36 -23.16
C ALA A 161 -9.55 3.24 -22.33
N ALA A 162 -9.00 2.99 -21.13
CA ALA A 162 -9.53 2.02 -20.18
C ALA A 162 -10.95 2.40 -19.71
N ARG A 163 -11.20 3.68 -19.40
CA ARG A 163 -12.53 4.18 -18.97
C ARG A 163 -13.56 4.20 -20.08
N ALA A 164 -13.13 4.39 -21.33
CA ALA A 164 -14.01 4.41 -22.49
C ALA A 164 -14.56 3.02 -22.86
N VAL A 165 -14.00 1.94 -22.31
CA VAL A 165 -14.51 0.57 -22.52
C VAL A 165 -15.94 0.47 -21.99
N PRO A 166 -16.93 0.13 -22.83
CA PRO A 166 -18.32 -0.04 -22.39
C PRO A 166 -18.43 -1.07 -21.27
N ALA A 167 -19.23 -0.75 -20.26
CA ALA A 167 -19.57 -1.73 -19.23
C ALA A 167 -20.32 -2.91 -19.88
N ARG A 168 -20.08 -4.12 -19.36
CA ARG A 168 -20.92 -5.27 -19.71
C ARG A 168 -22.37 -4.99 -19.26
N PRO A 169 -23.40 -5.52 -19.93
CA PRO A 169 -24.77 -5.38 -19.46
C PRO A 169 -24.91 -5.81 -17.99
N GLY A 170 -25.46 -4.92 -17.15
CA GLY A 170 -25.58 -5.12 -15.70
C GLY A 170 -24.26 -5.04 -14.90
N GLY A 171 -23.14 -4.69 -15.54
CA GLY A 171 -21.84 -4.52 -14.91
C GLY A 171 -21.50 -3.05 -14.63
N SER A 172 -20.47 -2.82 -13.80
CA SER A 172 -19.89 -1.49 -13.60
C SER A 172 -18.84 -1.19 -14.66
N SER A 173 -18.65 0.09 -15.00
CA SER A 173 -17.56 0.55 -15.86
C SER A 173 -16.19 0.14 -15.31
N LEU A 174 -15.25 -0.08 -16.23
CA LEU A 174 -13.86 -0.36 -15.89
C LEU A 174 -13.25 0.84 -15.15
N ARG A 175 -12.32 0.55 -14.25
CA ARG A 175 -11.65 1.55 -13.41
C ARG A 175 -10.15 1.30 -13.41
N MET A 176 -9.40 2.37 -13.17
CA MET A 176 -7.97 2.24 -12.93
C MET A 176 -7.68 1.73 -11.51
N PRO A 177 -6.55 1.05 -11.29
CA PRO A 177 -6.05 0.76 -9.94
C PRO A 177 -6.02 2.03 -9.08
N GLY A 178 -6.48 1.93 -7.83
CA GLY A 178 -6.56 3.06 -6.88
C GLY A 178 -7.75 3.99 -7.07
N GLU A 179 -8.43 3.99 -8.22
CA GLU A 179 -9.49 4.98 -8.53
C GLU A 179 -10.68 4.92 -7.56
N ALA A 180 -11.09 3.72 -7.17
CA ALA A 180 -12.17 3.54 -6.19
C ALA A 180 -11.78 4.03 -4.78
N ALA A 181 -10.54 3.76 -4.37
CA ALA A 181 -10.01 4.21 -3.09
C ALA A 181 -9.90 5.75 -3.06
N LEU A 182 -9.39 6.36 -4.13
CA LEU A 182 -9.29 7.82 -4.27
C LEU A 182 -10.67 8.51 -4.31
N ARG A 183 -11.69 7.89 -4.93
CA ARG A 183 -13.08 8.37 -4.83
C ARG A 183 -13.56 8.34 -3.38
N ARG A 184 -13.42 7.19 -2.71
CA ARG A 184 -13.82 7.03 -1.32
C ARG A 184 -13.12 8.03 -0.40
N ARG A 185 -11.82 8.25 -0.59
CA ARG A 185 -11.05 9.27 0.14
C ARG A 185 -11.67 10.64 0.00
N ARG A 186 -12.04 11.07 -1.22
CA ARG A 186 -12.70 12.36 -1.45
C ARG A 186 -14.05 12.45 -0.75
N ASP A 187 -14.87 11.41 -0.86
CA ASP A 187 -16.19 11.38 -0.21
C ASP A 187 -16.06 11.40 1.32
N GLN A 188 -15.16 10.60 1.90
CA GLN A 188 -14.94 10.58 3.35
C GLN A 188 -14.26 11.86 3.87
N MET A 189 -13.43 12.53 3.06
CA MET A 189 -12.88 13.84 3.43
C MET A 189 -13.98 14.90 3.52
N ARG A 190 -14.98 14.84 2.63
CA ARG A 190 -16.14 15.75 2.61
C ARG A 190 -17.14 15.43 3.74
N ASP A 191 -17.51 14.17 3.87
CA ASP A 191 -18.67 13.75 4.67
C ASP A 191 -18.28 13.24 6.08
N GLY A 192 -16.97 13.07 6.34
CA GLY A 192 -16.45 12.38 7.51
C GLY A 192 -16.23 10.87 7.25
N ILE A 193 -15.33 10.28 8.04
CA ILE A 193 -14.93 8.87 7.93
C ILE A 193 -15.95 8.00 8.62
N ALA A 194 -16.47 7.00 7.90
CA ALA A 194 -17.33 5.97 8.48
C ALA A 194 -16.44 4.84 9.00
N LEU A 195 -16.18 4.82 10.31
CA LEU A 195 -15.33 3.79 10.91
C LEU A 195 -16.06 2.45 11.00
N HIS A 196 -15.29 1.36 10.87
CA HIS A 196 -15.80 0.05 11.21
C HIS A 196 -16.17 0.00 12.70
N PRO A 197 -17.33 -0.58 13.08
CA PRO A 197 -17.89 -0.48 14.43
C PRO A 197 -16.99 -1.07 15.52
N GLY A 198 -16.06 -1.96 15.16
CA GLY A 198 -15.08 -2.53 16.10
C GLY A 198 -13.85 -1.66 16.38
N ILE A 199 -13.59 -0.58 15.63
CA ILE A 199 -12.37 0.23 15.78
C ILE A 199 -12.38 0.97 17.12
N LEU A 200 -13.37 1.83 17.36
CA LEU A 200 -13.40 2.63 18.59
C LEU A 200 -13.50 1.76 19.85
N PRO A 201 -14.38 0.73 19.93
CA PRO A 201 -14.38 -0.18 21.07
C PRO A 201 -13.03 -0.88 21.31
N GLY A 202 -12.30 -1.23 20.25
CA GLY A 202 -10.97 -1.81 20.37
C GLY A 202 -9.90 -0.84 20.89
N LEU A 203 -10.10 0.46 20.70
CA LEU A 203 -9.18 1.51 21.16
C LEU A 203 -9.57 2.10 22.52
N THR A 204 -10.82 1.96 22.96
CA THR A 204 -11.29 2.49 24.25
C THR A 204 -10.41 2.08 25.44
N PRO A 205 -10.03 0.81 25.64
CA PRO A 205 -9.20 0.43 26.80
C PRO A 205 -7.83 1.13 26.81
N TRP A 206 -7.28 1.40 25.63
CA TRP A 206 -6.01 2.13 25.48
C TRP A 206 -6.20 3.62 25.73
N ALA A 207 -7.25 4.21 25.17
CA ALA A 207 -7.58 5.61 25.36
C ALA A 207 -7.82 5.93 26.85
N GLU A 208 -8.57 5.09 27.56
CA GLU A 208 -8.79 5.21 29.01
C GLU A 208 -7.48 5.13 29.80
N ARG A 209 -6.68 4.10 29.51
CA ARG A 209 -5.38 3.90 30.19
C ARG A 209 -4.42 5.08 29.99
N PHE A 210 -4.43 5.68 28.81
CA PHE A 210 -3.57 6.80 28.44
C PHE A 210 -4.20 8.17 28.73
N ALA A 211 -5.39 8.21 29.33
CA ALA A 211 -6.16 9.43 29.60
C ALA A 211 -6.37 10.31 28.33
N VAL A 212 -6.62 9.65 27.20
CA VAL A 212 -6.89 10.28 25.90
C VAL A 212 -8.40 10.26 25.63
N ALA A 213 -8.97 11.42 25.26
CA ALA A 213 -10.39 11.51 24.90
C ALA A 213 -10.67 10.85 23.54
N LEU A 214 -11.78 10.10 23.45
CA LEU A 214 -12.26 9.53 22.19
C LEU A 214 -12.71 10.64 21.21
N PRO A 215 -12.56 10.41 19.89
CA PRO A 215 -12.95 11.39 18.89
C PRO A 215 -14.48 11.51 18.80
N GLY A 216 -14.99 12.74 18.85
CA GLY A 216 -16.41 13.03 18.65
C GLY A 216 -16.91 12.63 17.27
N ALA A 217 -18.22 12.37 17.15
CA ALA A 217 -18.88 12.13 15.88
C ALA A 217 -19.32 13.45 15.23
N VAL A 218 -19.26 13.54 13.91
CA VAL A 218 -19.78 14.68 13.14
C VAL A 218 -21.31 14.64 13.20
N GLY A 219 -21.93 15.77 13.59
CA GLY A 219 -23.38 15.90 13.68
C GLY A 219 -24.01 15.47 15.01
N ALA A 220 -23.21 15.13 16.02
CA ALA A 220 -23.70 15.15 17.40
C ALA A 220 -23.81 16.61 17.83
N ALA A 221 -25.04 17.15 17.85
CA ALA A 221 -25.32 18.35 18.63
C ALA A 221 -25.10 18.00 20.11
N ASP A 222 -24.39 18.88 20.82
CA ASP A 222 -24.29 18.86 22.29
C ASP A 222 -25.69 18.98 22.94
#